data_AF-A0A380P8U9-F1
#
_entry.id   AF-A0A380P8U9-F1
#
_cell.length_a   1.000
_cell.length_b   1.000
_cell.length_c   1.000
_cell.angle_alpha   90.00
_cell.angle_beta   90.00
_cell.angle_gamma   90.00
#
_symmetry.space_group_name_H-M   'P 1'
#
loop_
_entity.id
_entity.type
_entity.pdbx_description
1 polymer ?
#
loop_
_entity_poly.entity_id
_entity_poly.type
_entity_poly.pdbx_seq_one_letter_code
_entity_poly.pdbx_strand_id
1 'polypeptide(L)' 'MVSAGGVAANSIDQHELGVMTGKMIVKELKGEQTKDLPVEYIKQGKVVINQKQADELGLKIPVAYQDAKRVNEEK' A
#
# COMPACT_ATOMS: atom_id res chain seq x y z
N MET A 1 -9.54 0.56 7.16
CA MET A 1 -9.92 -0.82 6.77
C MET A 1 -9.23 -1.85 7.66
N VAL A 2 -7.89 -1.96 7.65
CA VAL A 2 -7.15 -2.84 8.60
C VAL A 2 -7.14 -2.27 10.03
N SER A 3 -6.87 -0.96 10.16
CA SER A 3 -6.97 -0.23 11.44
C SER A 3 -8.39 -0.02 11.96
N ALA A 4 -9.42 -0.51 11.24
CA ALA A 4 -10.82 -0.39 11.65
C ALA A 4 -11.41 -1.76 12.04
N GLY A 5 -10.55 -2.76 12.27
CA GLY A 5 -10.95 -4.12 12.68
C GLY A 5 -10.78 -5.20 11.61
N GLY A 6 -10.28 -4.89 10.41
CA GLY A 6 -9.93 -5.90 9.41
C GLY A 6 -8.62 -6.63 9.74
N VAL A 7 -8.56 -7.95 9.49
CA VAL A 7 -7.39 -8.79 9.83
C VAL A 7 -6.17 -8.47 8.96
N ALA A 8 -6.36 -8.34 7.65
CA ALA A 8 -5.28 -8.02 6.72
C ALA A 8 -5.83 -7.36 5.46
N ALA A 9 -4.98 -6.61 4.76
CA ALA A 9 -5.27 -6.10 3.42
C ALA A 9 -4.00 -6.11 2.57
N ASN A 10 -4.16 -6.36 1.26
CA ASN A 10 -3.16 -6.00 0.27
C ASN A 10 -3.51 -4.61 -0.25
N SER A 11 -2.65 -3.62 -0.03
CA SER A 11 -2.97 -2.22 -0.34
C SER A 11 -1.80 -1.51 -0.98
N ILE A 12 -2.12 -0.49 -1.76
CA ILE A 12 -1.13 0.37 -2.39
C ILE A 12 -0.43 1.21 -1.31
N ASP A 13 0.87 1.41 -1.46
CA ASP A 13 1.60 2.38 -0.65
C ASP A 13 1.30 3.80 -1.17
N GLN A 14 0.58 4.58 -0.35
CA GLN A 14 0.16 5.93 -0.72
C GLN A 14 1.34 6.89 -0.93
N HIS A 15 2.47 6.66 -0.26
CA HIS A 15 3.66 7.48 -0.45
C HIS A 15 4.32 7.17 -1.79
N GLU A 16 4.43 5.89 -2.15
CA GLU A 16 4.96 5.49 -3.48
C GLU A 16 4.07 5.99 -4.62
N LEU A 17 2.75 5.99 -4.42
CA LEU A 17 1.80 6.62 -5.34
C LEU A 17 2.09 8.11 -5.51
N GLY A 18 2.30 8.85 -4.42
CA GLY A 18 2.68 10.26 -4.47
C GLY A 18 4.00 10.50 -5.21
N VAL A 19 5.02 9.67 -4.98
CA VAL A 19 6.31 9.74 -5.68
C VAL A 19 6.16 9.47 -7.17
N MET A 20 5.33 8.49 -7.55
CA MET A 20 5.00 8.19 -8.95
C MET A 20 4.33 9.40 -9.62
N THR A 21 3.33 9.99 -8.98
CA THR A 21 2.65 11.19 -9.49
C THR A 21 3.62 12.37 -9.66
N GLY A 22 4.51 12.60 -8.69
CA GLY A 22 5.53 13.64 -8.80
C GLY A 22 6.45 13.45 -10.00
N LYS A 23 6.85 12.21 -10.30
CA LYS A 23 7.64 11.90 -11.51
C LYS A 23 6.89 12.19 -12.80
N MET A 24 5.57 11.95 -12.84
CA MET A 24 4.74 12.30 -14.00
C MET A 24 4.66 13.82 -14.20
N ILE A 25 4.49 14.59 -13.12
CA ILE A 25 4.49 16.06 -13.18
C ILE A 25 5.81 16.58 -13.73
N VAL A 26 6.95 16.00 -13.33
CA VAL A 26 8.27 16.40 -13.86
C VAL A 26 8.37 16.17 -15.37
N LYS A 27 7.77 15.10 -15.91
CA LYS A 27 7.75 14.86 -17.37
C LYS A 27 6.95 15.94 -18.11
N GLU A 28 5.78 16.28 -17.57
CA GLU A 28 4.93 17.35 -18.11
C GLU A 28 5.66 18.71 -18.08
N LEU A 29 6.31 19.05 -16.97
CA LEU A 29 7.11 20.28 -16.85
C LEU A 29 8.31 20.33 -17.80
N LYS A 30 8.79 19.19 -18.30
CA LYS A 30 9.86 19.09 -19.31
C LYS A 30 9.34 19.21 -20.75
N GLY A 31 8.04 19.39 -20.95
CA GLY A 31 7.43 19.64 -22.26
C GLY A 31 6.74 18.42 -22.88
N GLU A 32 6.61 17.30 -22.16
CA GLU A 32 5.74 16.20 -22.60
C GLU A 32 4.27 16.63 -22.50
N GLN A 33 3.46 16.36 -23.54
CA GLN A 33 2.04 16.69 -23.52
C GLN A 33 1.25 15.65 -22.73
N THR A 34 0.34 16.10 -21.87
CA THR A 34 -0.47 15.24 -20.99
C THR A 34 -1.22 14.13 -21.72
N LYS A 35 -1.68 14.39 -22.95
CA LYS A 35 -2.40 13.42 -23.80
C LYS A 35 -1.54 12.22 -24.23
N ASP A 36 -0.22 12.38 -24.23
CA ASP A 36 0.75 11.37 -24.68
C ASP A 36 1.38 10.62 -23.49
N LEU A 37 1.13 11.07 -22.25
CA LEU A 37 1.59 10.42 -21.02
C LEU A 37 0.65 9.24 -20.68
N PRO A 38 1.14 8.00 -20.67
CA PRO A 38 0.32 6.86 -20.27
C PRO A 38 -0.01 6.91 -18.77
N VAL A 39 -1.17 6.36 -18.40
CA VAL A 39 -1.54 6.18 -16.99
C VAL A 39 -0.63 5.10 -16.38
N GLU A 40 0.07 5.48 -15.31
CA GLU A 40 0.93 4.58 -14.56
C GLU A 40 0.13 3.77 -13.54
N TYR A 41 0.51 2.50 -13.34
CA TYR A 41 -0.17 1.60 -12.41
C TYR A 41 0.81 1.00 -11.40
N ILE A 42 0.42 1.00 -10.13
CA ILE A 42 1.13 0.26 -9.08
C ILE A 42 0.66 -1.20 -9.15
N LYS A 43 1.54 -2.07 -9.65
CA LYS A 43 1.25 -3.50 -9.86
C LYS A 43 1.41 -4.34 -8.59
N GLN A 44 2.15 -3.85 -7.61
CA GLN A 44 2.45 -4.57 -6.38
C GLN A 44 1.94 -3.78 -5.19
N GLY A 45 0.95 -4.35 -4.51
CA GLY A 45 0.52 -3.86 -3.21
C GLY A 45 1.41 -4.41 -2.09
N LYS A 46 1.42 -3.71 -0.96
CA LYS A 46 2.03 -4.16 0.29
C LYS A 46 0.97 -4.79 1.18
N VAL A 47 1.31 -5.93 1.75
CA VAL A 47 0.45 -6.61 2.72
C VAL A 47 0.58 -5.91 4.07
N VAL A 48 -0.55 -5.58 4.67
CA VAL A 48 -0.67 -4.99 6.00
C VAL A 48 -1.51 -5.92 6.87
N ILE A 49 -1.02 -6.23 8.07
CA ILE A 49 -1.64 -7.19 8.99
C ILE A 49 -1.98 -6.50 10.31
N ASN A 50 -3.19 -6.71 10.79
CA ASN A 50 -3.61 -6.38 12.16
C ASN A 50 -3.32 -7.57 13.06
N GLN A 51 -2.21 -7.50 13.79
CA GLN A 51 -1.80 -8.63 14.65
C GLN A 51 -2.83 -8.89 15.76
N LYS A 52 -3.39 -7.82 16.36
CA LYS A 52 -4.39 -7.92 17.41
C LYS A 52 -5.63 -8.70 16.95
N GLN A 53 -6.18 -8.36 15.78
CA GLN A 53 -7.35 -9.09 15.25
C GLN A 53 -7.02 -10.51 14.82
N ALA A 54 -5.81 -10.76 14.32
CA ALA A 54 -5.39 -12.12 14.01
C ALA A 54 -5.32 -12.99 15.28
N ASP A 55 -4.79 -12.44 16.38
CA ASP A 55 -4.67 -13.14 17.66
C ASP A 55 -6.04 -13.37 18.32
N GLU A 56 -6.94 -12.37 18.32
CA GLU A 56 -8.31 -12.49 18.83
C GLU A 56 -9.11 -13.59 18.11
N LEU A 57 -8.85 -13.78 16.82
CA LEU A 57 -9.49 -14.82 15.99
C LEU A 57 -8.73 -16.16 16.00
N GLY A 58 -7.59 -16.26 16.71
CA GLY A 58 -6.77 -17.47 16.75
C GLY A 58 -6.09 -17.83 15.43
N LEU A 59 -5.88 -16.86 14.54
CA LEU A 59 -5.30 -17.04 13.22
C LEU A 59 -3.78 -17.04 13.27
N LYS A 60 -3.14 -18.02 12.63
CA LYS A 60 -1.69 -18.07 12.45
C LYS A 60 -1.29 -17.41 11.13
N ILE A 61 -0.43 -16.40 11.19
CA ILE A 61 0.10 -15.74 9.99
C ILE A 61 1.12 -16.67 9.29
N PRO A 62 0.95 -16.97 7.99
CA PRO A 62 1.91 -17.77 7.24
C PRO A 62 3.31 -17.13 7.18
N VAL A 63 4.36 -17.95 7.11
CA VAL A 63 5.77 -17.51 7.03
C VAL A 63 6.00 -16.54 5.86
N ALA A 64 5.30 -16.74 4.74
CA ALA A 64 5.38 -15.90 3.56
C ALA A 64 5.00 -14.42 3.80
N TYR A 65 4.36 -14.09 4.92
CA TYR A 65 3.92 -12.72 5.26
C TYR A 65 4.56 -12.20 6.55
N GLN A 66 5.68 -12.79 6.99
CA GLN A 66 6.38 -12.32 8.19
C GLN A 66 6.88 -10.88 8.08
N ASP A 67 7.27 -10.47 6.88
CA ASP A 67 7.76 -9.11 6.57
C ASP A 67 6.62 -8.09 6.35
N ALA A 68 5.36 -8.53 6.42
CA ALA A 68 4.22 -7.65 6.22
C ALA A 68 4.16 -6.57 7.31
N LYS A 69 3.81 -5.34 6.91
CA LYS A 69 3.69 -4.22 7.84
C LYS A 69 2.60 -4.51 8.86
N ARG A 70 2.94 -4.46 10.15
CA ARG A 70 1.97 -4.67 11.23
C ARG A 70 1.40 -3.34 11.68
N VAL A 71 0.08 -3.30 11.83
CA VAL A 71 -0.59 -2.21 12.53
C VAL A 71 -0.98 -2.71 13.91
N ASN A 72 -0.32 -2.16 14.93
CA ASN A 72 -0.77 -2.24 16.30
C ASN A 72 -1.61 -0.98 16.51
N GLU A 73 -2.88 -1.12 16.86
CA GLU A 73 -3.65 0.02 17.36
C GLU A 73 -3.10 0.39 18.74
N GLU A 74 -2.06 1.21 18.76
CA GLU A 74 -1.79 2.10 19.88
C GLU A 74 -2.18 3.51 19.44
N LYS A 75 -3.23 4.02 20.09
CA LYS A 75 -3.49 5.45 20.18
C LYS A 75 -2.39 6.11 20.99
#